data_AF-A0A2P8D0N4-F1
#
_entry.id   AF-A0A2P8D0N4-F1
#
_cell.length_a   1.000
_cell.length_b   1.000
_cell.length_c   1.000
_cell.angle_alpha   90.00
_cell.angle_beta   90.00
_cell.angle_gamma   90.00
#
_symmetry.space_group_name_H-M   'P 1'
#
loop_
_entity.id
_entity.type
_entity.pdbx_description
1 polymer ?
#
loop_
_entity_poly.entity_id
_entity_poly.type
_entity_poly.pdbx_seq_one_letter_code
_entity_poly.pdbx_strand_id
1 'polypeptide(L)'
;MNEKNVEYLGKQLFYTGMEDIPQESLVRNIQEGKPGFVMELIKENISGEAKGIPYFRQSDKGNYFFNNFDMVTTPKGLDPIIQSYWVRKAEPIIVKDANGVPVKDEHGNEQKEWINNTITYAQAANLGFGRAINKTYVKVNKEDPSKNEKYNTWQVLDFKNPDANGKYPLKNISGYDIDKVLTEYNFKELATEKGVKDFSDSLKRGNCQSATYVHPDGAVKKLYVEAHPLSKTSLKIYDANMVRINLSMKRPKIKEGQELVPDQQQNQVEIKDNKVKESLTPPPKEKTVRAKTKRGKSPA
;
A
#
# COMPACT_ATOMS: atom_id res chain seq x y z
N MET A 1 -18.65 -31.62 -4.05
CA MET A 1 -17.91 -30.33 -4.09
C MET A 1 -18.40 -29.53 -5.30
N ASN A 2 -18.64 -28.22 -5.17
CA ASN A 2 -19.08 -27.38 -6.28
C ASN A 2 -17.85 -26.81 -7.03
N GLU A 3 -17.52 -27.36 -8.20
CA GLU A 3 -16.34 -26.96 -8.99
C GLU A 3 -16.36 -25.49 -9.39
N LYS A 4 -17.52 -24.93 -9.74
CA LYS A 4 -17.67 -23.51 -10.08
C LYS A 4 -17.32 -22.61 -8.89
N ASN A 5 -17.63 -23.05 -7.65
CA ASN A 5 -17.27 -22.28 -6.47
C ASN A 5 -15.76 -22.33 -6.18
N VAL A 6 -15.12 -23.49 -6.41
CA VAL A 6 -13.64 -23.60 -6.31
C VAL A 6 -12.96 -22.69 -7.34
N GLU A 7 -13.40 -22.72 -8.59
CA GLU A 7 -12.86 -21.86 -9.66
C GLU A 7 -13.03 -20.36 -9.33
N TYR A 8 -14.21 -19.99 -8.84
CA TYR A 8 -14.50 -18.63 -8.37
C TYR A 8 -13.53 -18.19 -7.27
N LEU A 9 -13.31 -19.03 -6.26
CA LEU A 9 -12.41 -18.71 -5.14
C LEU A 9 -10.94 -18.64 -5.59
N GLY A 10 -10.51 -19.50 -6.52
CA GLY A 10 -9.18 -19.42 -7.13
C GLY A 10 -8.96 -18.10 -7.87
N LYS A 11 -9.94 -17.67 -8.68
CA LYS A 11 -9.92 -16.34 -9.33
C LYS A 11 -9.91 -15.21 -8.30
N GLN A 12 -10.69 -15.33 -7.23
CA GLN A 12 -10.74 -14.33 -6.17
C GLN A 12 -9.39 -14.22 -5.45
N LEU A 13 -8.71 -15.34 -5.16
CA LEU A 13 -7.34 -15.36 -4.64
C LEU A 13 -6.37 -14.67 -5.60
N PHE A 14 -6.43 -14.97 -6.90
CA PHE A 14 -5.61 -14.30 -7.92
C PHE A 14 -5.83 -12.78 -7.95
N TYR A 15 -7.07 -12.31 -8.04
CA TYR A 15 -7.36 -10.88 -8.10
C TYR A 15 -7.10 -10.15 -6.77
N THR A 16 -6.93 -10.88 -5.67
CA THR A 16 -6.51 -10.31 -4.39
C THR A 16 -5.00 -10.36 -4.17
N GLY A 17 -4.22 -10.91 -5.11
CA GLY A 17 -2.77 -11.04 -5.01
C GLY A 17 -2.33 -12.17 -4.07
N MET A 18 -3.18 -13.18 -3.89
CA MET A 18 -2.96 -14.35 -3.04
C MET A 18 -3.00 -15.66 -3.85
N GLU A 19 -2.65 -15.60 -5.14
CA GLU A 19 -2.55 -16.75 -6.06
C GLU A 19 -1.58 -17.84 -5.60
N ASP A 20 -0.59 -17.48 -4.78
CA ASP A 20 0.41 -18.41 -4.24
C ASP A 20 -0.18 -19.32 -3.14
N ILE A 21 -1.42 -19.08 -2.69
CA ILE A 21 -2.11 -20.01 -1.80
C ILE A 21 -2.46 -21.28 -2.59
N PRO A 22 -1.99 -22.48 -2.17
CA PRO A 22 -2.14 -23.69 -2.97
C PRO A 22 -3.62 -24.05 -3.22
N GLN A 23 -4.00 -24.20 -4.48
CA GLN A 23 -5.36 -24.58 -4.86
C GLN A 23 -5.78 -25.95 -4.28
N GLU A 24 -4.85 -26.87 -4.13
CA GLU A 24 -5.06 -28.17 -3.48
C GLU A 24 -5.52 -28.02 -2.01
N SER A 25 -4.95 -27.04 -1.29
CA SER A 25 -5.31 -26.76 0.11
C SER A 25 -6.71 -26.16 0.19
N LEU A 26 -7.07 -25.29 -0.75
CA LEU A 26 -8.43 -24.76 -0.88
C LEU A 26 -9.44 -25.88 -1.15
N VAL A 27 -9.16 -26.75 -2.12
CA VAL A 27 -10.01 -27.90 -2.48
C VAL A 27 -10.20 -28.82 -1.28
N ARG A 28 -9.11 -29.19 -0.60
CA ARG A 28 -9.15 -30.05 0.59
C ARG A 28 -10.03 -29.44 1.69
N ASN A 29 -9.84 -28.18 2.04
CA ASN A 29 -10.64 -27.52 3.09
C ASN A 29 -12.14 -27.47 2.74
N ILE A 30 -12.48 -27.25 1.46
CA ILE A 30 -13.88 -27.26 0.99
C ILE A 30 -14.47 -28.68 1.07
N GLN A 31 -13.70 -29.71 0.72
CA GLN A 31 -14.12 -31.12 0.80
C GLN A 31 -14.32 -31.59 2.23
N GLU A 32 -13.49 -31.12 3.17
CA GLU A 32 -13.65 -31.39 4.61
C GLU A 32 -14.97 -30.81 5.18
N GLY A 33 -15.63 -29.88 4.47
CA GLY A 33 -17.00 -29.46 4.81
C GLY A 33 -17.13 -28.61 6.08
N LYS A 34 -16.04 -27.98 6.55
CA LYS A 34 -16.05 -27.14 7.75
C LYS A 34 -16.86 -25.85 7.51
N PRO A 35 -17.64 -25.35 8.49
CA PRO A 35 -18.44 -24.13 8.32
C PRO A 35 -17.61 -22.87 8.00
N GLY A 36 -16.32 -22.88 8.35
CA GLY A 36 -15.34 -21.91 7.88
C GLY A 36 -13.91 -22.39 8.12
N PHE A 37 -12.97 -21.77 7.41
CA PHE A 37 -11.54 -22.03 7.54
C PHE A 37 -10.75 -20.78 7.15
N VAL A 38 -9.46 -20.78 7.49
CA VAL A 38 -8.51 -19.76 7.04
C VAL A 38 -7.38 -20.43 6.27
N MET A 39 -6.78 -19.68 5.37
CA MET A 39 -5.49 -20.04 4.77
C MET A 39 -4.52 -18.88 5.02
N GLU A 40 -3.24 -19.11 4.79
CA GLU A 40 -2.22 -18.11 5.04
C GLU A 40 -1.29 -17.99 3.83
N LEU A 41 -0.91 -16.75 3.51
CA LEU A 41 0.18 -16.44 2.59
C LEU A 41 1.21 -15.58 3.34
N ILE A 42 2.41 -16.12 3.54
CA ILE A 42 3.50 -15.43 4.22
C ILE A 42 4.58 -15.08 3.20
N LYS A 43 4.98 -13.82 3.14
CA LYS A 43 6.12 -13.35 2.34
C LYS A 43 7.00 -12.46 3.21
N GLU A 44 8.31 -12.63 3.08
CA GLU A 44 9.30 -11.77 3.73
C GLU A 44 10.01 -10.90 2.70
N ASN A 45 10.35 -9.67 3.08
CA ASN A 45 11.13 -8.76 2.26
C ASN A 45 12.00 -7.83 3.13
N ILE A 46 12.66 -6.85 2.50
CA ILE A 46 13.55 -5.90 3.17
C ILE A 46 12.87 -5.13 4.31
N SER A 47 11.56 -4.91 4.24
CA SER A 47 10.76 -4.21 5.26
C SER A 47 10.34 -5.11 6.43
N GLY A 48 10.36 -6.44 6.25
CA GLY A 48 9.93 -7.43 7.26
C GLY A 48 9.00 -8.50 6.69
N GLU A 49 8.25 -9.16 7.57
CA GLU A 49 7.29 -10.21 7.22
C GLU A 49 5.89 -9.61 6.96
N ALA A 50 5.20 -10.13 5.94
CA ALA A 50 3.79 -9.88 5.69
C ALA A 50 3.04 -11.22 5.62
N LYS A 51 1.96 -11.36 6.40
CA LYS A 51 1.10 -12.53 6.43
C LYS A 51 -0.34 -12.13 6.11
N GLY A 52 -0.85 -12.64 4.99
CA GLY A 52 -2.24 -12.45 4.54
C GLY A 52 -3.09 -13.65 4.92
N ILE A 53 -4.25 -13.41 5.53
CA ILE A 53 -5.12 -14.43 6.12
C ILE A 53 -6.54 -14.24 5.57
N PRO A 54 -6.89 -14.81 4.39
CA PRO A 54 -8.27 -14.83 3.89
C PRO A 54 -9.18 -15.74 4.73
N TYR A 55 -10.34 -15.22 5.10
CA TYR A 55 -11.34 -15.93 5.92
C TYR A 55 -12.45 -16.52 5.06
N PHE A 56 -12.46 -17.85 4.91
CA PHE A 56 -13.46 -18.58 4.14
C PHE A 56 -14.61 -19.00 5.06
N ARG A 57 -15.85 -18.77 4.60
CA ARG A 57 -17.06 -19.25 5.27
C ARG A 57 -18.01 -19.88 4.28
N GLN A 58 -18.64 -20.97 4.70
CA GLN A 58 -19.70 -21.61 3.95
C GLN A 58 -21.01 -20.82 4.12
N SER A 59 -21.78 -20.73 3.04
CA SER A 59 -23.15 -20.22 3.04
C SER A 59 -24.16 -21.35 3.27
N ASP A 60 -25.40 -20.99 3.60
CA ASP A 60 -26.50 -21.94 3.74
C ASP A 60 -26.78 -22.75 2.46
N LYS A 61 -26.35 -22.25 1.30
CA LYS A 61 -26.43 -22.92 0.00
C LYS A 61 -25.22 -23.82 -0.30
N GLY A 62 -24.32 -24.02 0.67
CA GLY A 62 -23.15 -24.89 0.57
C GLY A 62 -21.93 -24.29 -0.13
N ASN A 63 -22.04 -23.09 -0.73
CA ASN A 63 -20.91 -22.40 -1.37
C ASN A 63 -20.06 -21.66 -0.34
N TYR A 64 -18.74 -21.62 -0.56
CA TYR A 64 -17.78 -20.86 0.24
C TYR A 64 -17.47 -19.49 -0.36
N PHE A 65 -17.17 -18.53 0.51
CA PHE A 65 -16.78 -17.15 0.16
C PHE A 65 -15.72 -16.64 1.14
N PHE A 66 -14.82 -15.76 0.69
CA PHE A 66 -14.05 -14.91 1.59
C PHE A 66 -14.29 -13.43 1.29
N ASN A 67 -14.92 -12.73 2.24
CA ASN A 67 -15.31 -11.33 2.07
C ASN A 67 -14.24 -10.36 2.59
N ASN A 68 -13.32 -10.85 3.41
CA ASN A 68 -12.22 -10.08 3.94
C ASN A 68 -11.00 -10.98 4.15
N PHE A 69 -9.87 -10.33 4.35
CA PHE A 69 -8.65 -10.95 4.82
C PHE A 69 -7.95 -10.03 5.83
N ASP A 70 -7.24 -10.63 6.77
CA ASP A 70 -6.33 -9.88 7.64
C ASP A 70 -4.95 -9.83 7.01
N MET A 71 -4.28 -8.69 7.16
CA MET A 71 -2.88 -8.50 6.86
C MET A 71 -2.16 -8.22 8.17
N VAL A 72 -1.24 -9.12 8.52
CA VAL A 72 -0.30 -8.96 9.62
C VAL A 72 1.04 -8.56 9.02
N THR A 73 1.49 -7.34 9.29
CA THR A 73 2.84 -6.90 8.93
C THR A 73 3.70 -6.79 10.17
N THR A 74 4.89 -7.39 10.13
CA THR A 74 5.87 -7.36 11.20
C THR A 74 7.12 -6.63 10.69
N PRO A 75 7.20 -5.29 10.84
CA PRO A 75 8.40 -4.56 10.47
C PRO A 75 9.58 -4.96 11.36
N LYS A 76 10.81 -4.90 10.81
CA LYS A 76 12.01 -5.27 11.57
C LYS A 76 12.15 -4.44 12.85
N GLY A 77 12.22 -5.12 13.99
CA GLY A 77 12.41 -4.51 15.31
C GLY A 77 11.19 -3.77 15.86
N LEU A 78 10.00 -3.94 15.27
CA LEU A 78 8.74 -3.35 15.73
C LEU A 78 7.68 -4.43 15.95
N ASP A 79 6.65 -4.09 16.72
CA ASP A 79 5.52 -4.98 16.97
C ASP A 79 4.68 -5.20 15.70
N PRO A 80 4.04 -6.38 15.54
CA PRO A 80 3.15 -6.64 14.43
C PRO A 80 1.95 -5.69 14.39
N ILE A 81 1.59 -5.26 13.19
CA ILE A 81 0.39 -4.48 12.90
C ILE A 81 -0.61 -5.38 12.18
N ILE A 82 -1.86 -5.38 12.63
CA ILE A 82 -2.93 -6.19 12.02
C ILE A 82 -4.00 -5.26 11.43
N GLN A 83 -4.18 -5.29 10.11
CA GLN A 83 -5.26 -4.58 9.42
C GLN A 83 -6.16 -5.55 8.67
N SER A 84 -7.46 -5.24 8.61
CA SER A 84 -8.45 -6.08 7.94
C SER A 84 -8.92 -5.37 6.67
N TYR A 85 -8.93 -6.08 5.54
CA TYR A 85 -9.27 -5.53 4.24
C TYR A 85 -10.45 -6.28 3.64
N TRP A 86 -11.44 -5.53 3.16
CA TRP A 86 -12.58 -6.09 2.45
C TRP A 86 -12.22 -6.43 1.01
N VAL A 87 -12.64 -7.61 0.57
CA VAL A 87 -12.63 -7.99 -0.83
C VAL A 87 -13.84 -7.37 -1.51
N ARG A 88 -13.58 -6.61 -2.57
CA ARG A 88 -14.60 -5.87 -3.32
C ARG A 88 -14.71 -6.44 -4.71
N LYS A 89 -15.92 -6.42 -5.27
CA LYS A 89 -16.13 -6.72 -6.68
C LYS A 89 -15.38 -5.71 -7.55
N ALA A 90 -14.92 -6.15 -8.71
CA ALA A 90 -14.47 -5.23 -9.75
C ALA A 90 -15.67 -4.45 -10.27
N GLU A 91 -15.45 -3.18 -10.61
CA GLU A 91 -16.49 -2.32 -11.18
C GLU A 91 -16.12 -1.95 -12.62
N PRO A 92 -17.09 -1.94 -13.55
CA PRO A 92 -16.82 -1.62 -14.93
C PRO A 92 -16.71 -0.12 -15.15
N ILE A 93 -15.87 0.28 -16.10
CA ILE A 93 -15.83 1.62 -16.69
C ILE A 93 -15.89 1.48 -18.22
N ILE A 94 -16.67 2.33 -18.88
CA ILE A 94 -16.68 2.38 -20.35
C ILE A 94 -15.35 2.96 -20.82
N VAL A 95 -14.71 2.27 -21.76
CA VAL A 95 -13.52 2.75 -22.43
C VAL A 95 -13.93 3.85 -23.41
N LYS A 96 -13.32 5.02 -23.31
CA LYS A 96 -13.57 6.18 -24.17
C LYS A 96 -12.30 6.56 -24.91
N ASP A 97 -12.45 7.05 -26.14
CA ASP A 97 -11.33 7.59 -26.92
C ASP A 97 -10.88 8.98 -26.41
N ALA A 98 -9.92 9.60 -27.10
CA ALA A 98 -9.39 10.91 -26.75
C ALA A 98 -10.45 12.04 -26.77
N ASN A 99 -11.57 11.85 -27.47
CA ASN A 99 -12.67 12.82 -27.57
C ASN A 99 -13.81 12.49 -26.57
N GLY A 100 -13.64 11.45 -25.75
CA GLY A 100 -14.65 11.04 -24.77
C GLY A 100 -15.76 10.16 -25.35
N VAL A 101 -15.61 9.65 -26.58
CA VAL A 101 -16.60 8.79 -27.24
C VAL A 101 -16.38 7.33 -26.81
N PRO A 102 -17.44 6.58 -26.42
CA PRO A 102 -17.32 5.15 -26.12
C PRO A 102 -16.71 4.35 -27.28
N VAL A 103 -15.65 3.61 -26.97
CA VAL A 103 -15.02 2.67 -27.91
C VAL A 103 -15.92 1.45 -28.04
N LYS A 104 -16.12 0.96 -29.26
CA LYS A 104 -16.89 -0.25 -29.53
C LYS A 104 -15.97 -1.45 -29.75
N ASP A 105 -16.40 -2.62 -29.28
CA ASP A 105 -15.76 -3.90 -29.58
C ASP A 105 -16.11 -4.39 -31.00
N GLU A 106 -15.53 -5.52 -31.39
CA GLU A 106 -15.73 -6.15 -32.71
C GLU A 106 -17.19 -6.49 -33.02
N HIS A 107 -18.05 -6.58 -32.00
CA HIS A 107 -19.47 -6.87 -32.12
C HIS A 107 -20.34 -5.60 -32.06
N GLY A 108 -19.73 -4.41 -31.98
CA GLY A 108 -20.41 -3.13 -31.91
C GLY A 108 -20.91 -2.74 -30.52
N ASN A 109 -20.57 -3.49 -29.47
CA ASN A 109 -20.93 -3.16 -28.09
C ASN A 109 -19.90 -2.21 -27.46
N GLU A 110 -20.30 -1.41 -26.48
CA GLU A 110 -19.35 -0.57 -25.74
C GLU A 110 -18.33 -1.42 -24.98
N GLN A 111 -17.05 -1.13 -25.21
CA GLN A 111 -15.94 -1.79 -24.54
C GLN A 111 -15.89 -1.37 -23.07
N LYS A 112 -15.71 -2.36 -22.18
CA LYS A 112 -15.61 -2.16 -20.73
C LYS A 112 -14.25 -2.58 -20.22
N GLU A 113 -13.67 -1.76 -19.35
CA GLU A 113 -12.52 -2.09 -18.52
C GLU A 113 -13.04 -2.42 -17.10
N TRP A 114 -12.61 -3.54 -16.52
CA TRP A 114 -12.99 -3.92 -15.15
C TRP A 114 -11.93 -3.47 -14.16
N ILE A 115 -12.28 -2.53 -13.27
CA ILE A 115 -11.37 -1.99 -12.28
C ILE A 115 -11.51 -2.79 -10.98
N ASN A 116 -10.42 -3.46 -10.59
CA ASN A 116 -10.35 -4.14 -9.31
C ASN A 116 -10.33 -3.11 -8.17
N ASN A 117 -11.39 -3.05 -7.36
CA ASN A 117 -11.49 -2.12 -6.23
C ASN A 117 -10.93 -2.69 -4.91
N THR A 118 -10.41 -3.91 -4.92
CA THR A 118 -9.80 -4.53 -3.74
C THR A 118 -8.39 -3.99 -3.52
N ILE A 119 -8.05 -3.71 -2.26
CA ILE A 119 -6.65 -3.55 -1.85
C ILE A 119 -6.05 -4.96 -1.86
N THR A 120 -5.07 -5.19 -2.75
CA THR A 120 -4.44 -6.51 -2.88
C THR A 120 -3.52 -6.80 -1.70
N TYR A 121 -3.11 -8.06 -1.54
CA TYR A 121 -2.11 -8.50 -0.58
C TYR A 121 -0.87 -7.59 -0.56
N ALA A 122 -0.28 -7.31 -1.72
CA ALA A 122 0.92 -6.48 -1.81
C ALA A 122 0.66 -5.03 -1.37
N GLN A 123 -0.49 -4.47 -1.74
CA GLN A 123 -0.88 -3.11 -1.35
C GLN A 123 -1.17 -3.01 0.15
N ALA A 124 -1.86 -4.00 0.71
CA ALA A 124 -2.12 -4.13 2.14
C ALA A 124 -0.82 -4.26 2.94
N ALA A 125 0.13 -5.09 2.48
CA ALA A 125 1.45 -5.19 3.07
C ALA A 125 2.20 -3.85 3.02
N ASN A 126 2.21 -3.19 1.87
CA ASN A 126 2.86 -1.88 1.71
C ASN A 126 2.27 -0.83 2.68
N LEU A 127 0.95 -0.78 2.82
CA LEU A 127 0.26 0.06 3.80
C LEU A 127 0.68 -0.26 5.24
N GLY A 128 0.71 -1.55 5.61
CA GLY A 128 1.11 -2.01 6.95
C GLY A 128 2.56 -1.66 7.30
N PHE A 129 3.47 -1.68 6.31
CA PHE A 129 4.84 -1.17 6.44
C PHE A 129 4.95 0.37 6.41
N GLY A 130 3.82 1.08 6.43
CA GLY A 130 3.77 2.55 6.47
C GLY A 130 4.12 3.25 5.16
N ARG A 131 3.99 2.54 4.04
CA ARG A 131 4.11 3.10 2.68
C ARG A 131 2.75 3.56 2.18
N ALA A 132 2.78 4.43 1.17
CA ALA A 132 1.57 4.91 0.52
C ALA A 132 1.29 4.10 -0.74
N ILE A 133 0.00 3.90 -1.06
CA ILE A 133 -0.43 3.32 -2.33
C ILE A 133 -1.25 4.35 -3.11
N ASN A 134 -1.18 4.34 -4.43
CA ASN A 134 -2.11 5.00 -5.31
C ASN A 134 -3.06 3.94 -5.87
N LYS A 135 -4.34 4.05 -5.51
CA LYS A 135 -5.35 3.09 -5.93
C LYS A 135 -6.37 3.75 -6.84
N THR A 136 -6.64 3.07 -7.95
CA THR A 136 -7.76 3.38 -8.83
C THR A 136 -9.03 2.73 -8.31
N TYR A 137 -10.10 3.52 -8.29
CA TYR A 137 -11.46 3.13 -7.94
C TYR A 137 -12.44 3.60 -9.01
N VAL A 138 -13.65 3.04 -8.97
CA VAL A 138 -14.79 3.50 -9.78
C VAL A 138 -15.88 4.01 -8.85
N LYS A 139 -16.32 5.24 -9.11
CA LYS A 139 -17.56 5.78 -8.56
C LYS A 139 -18.69 5.31 -9.47
N VAL A 140 -19.47 4.36 -8.96
CA VAL A 140 -20.58 3.77 -9.70
C VAL A 140 -21.78 4.72 -9.70
N ASN A 141 -22.32 4.99 -10.88
CA ASN A 141 -23.63 5.61 -11.03
C ASN A 141 -24.68 4.49 -11.06
N LYS A 142 -25.63 4.53 -10.12
CA LYS A 142 -26.65 3.48 -9.94
C LYS A 142 -27.74 3.50 -11.02
N GLU A 143 -27.99 4.67 -11.61
CA GLU A 143 -29.04 4.86 -12.62
C GLU A 143 -28.51 4.58 -14.02
N ASP A 144 -27.26 4.96 -14.26
CA ASP A 144 -26.65 4.90 -15.58
C ASP A 144 -25.17 4.49 -15.48
N PRO A 145 -24.86 3.18 -15.57
CA PRO A 145 -23.50 2.67 -15.52
C PRO A 145 -22.55 3.26 -16.57
N SER A 146 -23.07 3.88 -17.64
CA SER A 146 -22.25 4.57 -18.64
C SER A 146 -21.59 5.85 -18.09
N LYS A 147 -22.15 6.38 -16.99
CA LYS A 147 -21.66 7.54 -16.23
C LYS A 147 -20.80 7.14 -15.03
N ASN A 148 -20.33 5.90 -14.95
CA ASN A 148 -19.32 5.53 -13.99
C ASN A 148 -18.08 6.43 -14.17
N GLU A 149 -17.45 6.82 -13.07
CA GLU A 149 -16.27 7.69 -13.08
C GLU A 149 -15.08 6.99 -12.45
N LYS A 150 -13.97 6.88 -13.18
CA LYS A 150 -12.70 6.35 -12.68
C LYS A 150 -11.95 7.47 -11.96
N TYR A 151 -11.44 7.19 -10.75
CA TYR A 151 -10.60 8.12 -10.02
C TYR A 151 -9.44 7.42 -9.32
N ASN A 152 -8.32 8.13 -9.19
CA ASN A 152 -7.12 7.66 -8.51
C ASN A 152 -6.96 8.42 -7.19
N THR A 153 -6.54 7.74 -6.13
CA THR A 153 -6.27 8.37 -4.85
C THR A 153 -5.05 7.76 -4.16
N TRP A 154 -4.19 8.61 -3.60
CA TRP A 154 -3.13 8.15 -2.71
C TRP A 154 -3.70 7.85 -1.33
N GLN A 155 -3.27 6.77 -0.71
CA GLN A 155 -3.76 6.32 0.58
C GLN A 155 -2.61 5.90 1.49
N VAL A 156 -2.76 6.17 2.79
CA VAL A 156 -1.86 5.74 3.87
C VAL A 156 -2.68 5.28 5.06
N LEU A 157 -2.12 4.45 5.93
CA LEU A 157 -2.68 4.20 7.26
C LEU A 157 -2.39 5.38 8.19
N ASP A 158 -3.40 5.82 8.94
CA ASP A 158 -3.24 6.82 9.98
C ASP A 158 -2.82 6.16 11.31
N PHE A 159 -1.52 5.92 11.45
CA PHE A 159 -0.95 5.35 12.68
C PHE A 159 -1.10 6.23 13.92
N LYS A 160 -1.45 7.51 13.75
CA LYS A 160 -1.61 8.45 14.88
C LYS A 160 -2.98 8.34 15.53
N ASN A 161 -3.98 7.87 14.79
CA ASN A 161 -5.38 7.86 15.22
C ASN A 161 -6.00 6.46 15.03
N PRO A 162 -5.58 5.44 15.81
CA PRO A 162 -6.23 4.14 15.75
C PRO A 162 -7.71 4.24 16.17
N ASP A 163 -8.56 3.40 15.57
CA ASP A 163 -9.97 3.29 15.93
C ASP A 163 -10.16 2.55 17.27
N ALA A 164 -11.42 2.43 17.71
CA ALA A 164 -11.77 1.76 18.97
C ALA A 164 -11.32 0.28 19.05
N ASN A 165 -11.05 -0.37 17.90
CA ASN A 165 -10.58 -1.75 17.82
C ASN A 165 -9.06 -1.84 17.61
N GLY A 166 -8.34 -0.71 17.70
CA GLY A 166 -6.90 -0.65 17.46
C GLY A 166 -6.51 -0.78 15.98
N LYS A 167 -7.45 -0.63 15.04
CA LYS A 167 -7.17 -0.64 13.60
C LYS A 167 -6.83 0.78 13.14
N TYR A 168 -6.05 0.91 12.07
CA TYR A 168 -5.57 2.21 11.59
C TYR A 168 -6.41 2.66 10.40
N PRO A 169 -7.16 3.76 10.50
CA PRO A 169 -8.00 4.24 9.39
C PRO A 169 -7.17 4.56 8.14
N LEU A 170 -7.73 4.28 6.96
CA LEU A 170 -7.15 4.73 5.70
C LEU A 170 -7.42 6.23 5.49
N LYS A 171 -6.35 6.98 5.22
CA LYS A 171 -6.41 8.40 4.89
C LYS A 171 -6.12 8.63 3.41
N ASN A 172 -7.05 9.26 2.71
CA ASN A 172 -6.87 9.69 1.33
C ASN A 172 -6.00 10.96 1.27
N ILE A 173 -5.16 11.05 0.25
CA ILE A 173 -4.23 12.15 -0.01
C ILE A 173 -4.42 12.61 -1.46
N SER A 174 -4.66 13.90 -1.65
CA SER A 174 -4.75 14.57 -2.97
C SER A 174 -3.48 15.34 -3.31
N GLY A 175 -3.29 15.74 -4.57
CA GLY A 175 -2.24 16.69 -4.96
C GLY A 175 -0.81 16.19 -4.91
N TYR A 176 -0.59 14.87 -4.98
CA TYR A 176 0.74 14.29 -5.18
C TYR A 176 0.85 13.70 -6.58
N ASP A 177 1.63 14.38 -7.42
CA ASP A 177 1.95 13.95 -8.78
C ASP A 177 3.32 13.28 -8.77
N ILE A 178 3.31 11.94 -8.74
CA ILE A 178 4.53 11.15 -8.69
C ILE A 178 5.35 11.28 -9.98
N ASP A 179 4.69 11.41 -11.13
CA ASP A 179 5.35 11.51 -12.43
C ASP A 179 6.13 12.83 -12.50
N LYS A 180 5.53 13.93 -12.04
CA LYS A 180 6.21 15.21 -11.85
C LYS A 180 7.35 15.13 -10.82
N VAL A 181 7.12 14.50 -9.66
CA VAL A 181 8.15 14.39 -8.61
C VAL A 181 9.37 13.61 -9.11
N LEU A 182 9.18 12.54 -9.90
CA LEU A 182 10.28 11.75 -10.47
C LEU A 182 11.19 12.57 -11.40
N THR A 183 10.66 13.59 -12.08
CA THR A 183 11.47 14.48 -12.93
C THR A 183 12.54 15.25 -12.15
N GLU A 184 12.38 15.37 -10.84
CA GLU A 184 13.35 16.04 -9.97
C GLU A 184 14.55 15.15 -9.63
N TYR A 185 14.57 13.86 -9.99
CA TYR A 185 15.64 12.93 -9.59
C TYR A 185 16.41 12.38 -10.79
N ASN A 186 17.73 12.20 -10.61
CA ASN A 186 18.63 11.66 -11.64
C ASN A 186 18.85 10.15 -11.47
N PHE A 187 17.78 9.38 -11.65
CA PHE A 187 17.84 7.92 -11.64
C PHE A 187 17.99 7.39 -13.06
N LYS A 188 18.91 6.43 -13.27
CA LYS A 188 19.12 5.83 -14.61
C LYS A 188 17.85 5.15 -15.15
N GLU A 189 17.01 4.62 -14.27
CA GLU A 189 15.75 3.96 -14.61
C GLU A 189 14.74 4.90 -15.27
N LEU A 190 14.91 6.23 -15.11
CA LEU A 190 14.03 7.24 -15.69
C LEU A 190 14.50 7.72 -17.08
N ALA A 191 15.48 7.06 -17.70
CA ALA A 191 16.04 7.47 -18.99
C ALA A 191 15.12 7.18 -20.19
N THR A 192 14.12 6.30 -20.04
CA THR A 192 13.18 5.92 -21.10
C THR A 192 11.75 6.07 -20.63
N GLU A 193 10.80 6.30 -21.55
CA GLU A 193 9.37 6.41 -21.22
C GLU A 193 8.85 5.14 -20.52
N LYS A 194 9.27 3.96 -21.01
CA LYS A 194 8.94 2.68 -20.37
C LYS A 194 9.50 2.62 -18.94
N GLY A 195 10.76 3.02 -18.75
CA GLY A 195 11.40 3.03 -17.44
C GLY A 195 10.71 3.97 -16.45
N VAL A 196 10.32 5.18 -16.91
CA VAL A 196 9.51 6.12 -16.12
C VAL A 196 8.18 5.48 -15.71
N LYS A 197 7.47 4.88 -16.67
CA LYS A 197 6.18 4.23 -16.42
C LYS A 197 6.31 3.09 -15.42
N ASP A 198 7.24 2.16 -15.63
CA ASP A 198 7.42 1.00 -14.76
C ASP A 198 7.81 1.43 -13.33
N PHE A 199 8.71 2.42 -13.20
CA PHE A 199 9.15 2.95 -11.93
C PHE A 199 8.00 3.65 -11.18
N SER A 200 7.27 4.52 -11.89
CA SER A 200 6.08 5.20 -11.37
C SER A 200 5.01 4.20 -10.92
N ASP A 201 4.71 3.19 -11.74
CA ASP A 201 3.73 2.15 -11.42
C ASP A 201 4.14 1.33 -10.20
N SER A 202 5.44 1.05 -10.03
CA SER A 202 5.96 0.39 -8.83
C SER A 202 5.73 1.22 -7.57
N LEU A 203 6.04 2.52 -7.63
CA LEU A 203 5.81 3.44 -6.51
C LEU A 203 4.31 3.66 -6.23
N LYS A 204 3.47 3.72 -7.28
CA LYS A 204 2.00 3.77 -7.16
C LYS A 204 1.46 2.52 -6.48
N ARG A 205 2.06 1.34 -6.65
CA ARG A 205 1.71 0.14 -5.87
C ARG A 205 2.19 0.16 -4.43
N GLY A 206 3.00 1.15 -4.03
CA GLY A 206 3.58 1.30 -2.71
C GLY A 206 4.87 0.51 -2.49
N ASN A 207 5.51 0.05 -3.58
CA ASN A 207 6.76 -0.68 -3.48
C ASN A 207 7.91 0.23 -3.03
N CYS A 208 8.88 -0.35 -2.33
CA CYS A 208 10.18 0.24 -2.12
C CYS A 208 11.07 -0.16 -3.30
N GLN A 209 11.25 0.75 -4.25
CA GLN A 209 11.88 0.48 -5.54
C GLN A 209 13.37 0.82 -5.48
N SER A 210 14.24 -0.10 -5.89
CA SER A 210 15.67 0.22 -6.06
C SER A 210 15.88 1.13 -7.25
N ALA A 211 16.78 2.10 -7.11
CA ALA A 211 17.14 3.06 -8.14
C ALA A 211 18.66 3.26 -8.21
N THR A 212 19.16 3.54 -9.40
CA THR A 212 20.56 3.87 -9.65
C THR A 212 20.69 5.38 -9.79
N TYR A 213 21.10 6.04 -8.71
CA TYR A 213 21.29 7.49 -8.68
C TYR A 213 22.67 7.86 -9.22
N VAL A 214 22.70 8.84 -10.12
CA VAL A 214 23.93 9.45 -10.63
C VAL A 214 24.07 10.83 -9.99
N HIS A 215 25.04 10.97 -9.10
CA HIS A 215 25.38 12.24 -8.45
C HIS A 215 26.03 13.20 -9.46
N PRO A 216 25.94 14.54 -9.27
CA PRO A 216 26.53 15.50 -10.20
C PRO A 216 28.05 15.38 -10.42
N ASP A 217 28.80 14.83 -9.47
CA ASP A 217 30.23 14.53 -9.62
C ASP A 217 30.52 13.25 -10.43
N GLY A 218 29.49 12.58 -10.93
CA GLY A 218 29.58 11.32 -11.67
C GLY A 218 29.54 10.06 -10.81
N ALA A 219 29.54 10.17 -9.47
CA ALA A 219 29.44 9.02 -8.59
C ALA A 219 28.07 8.33 -8.73
N VAL A 220 28.09 7.00 -8.79
CA VAL A 220 26.88 6.18 -8.91
C VAL A 220 26.58 5.52 -7.56
N LYS A 221 25.35 5.67 -7.09
CA LYS A 221 24.87 5.05 -5.84
C LYS A 221 23.60 4.25 -6.09
N LYS A 222 23.53 3.05 -5.54
CA LYS A 222 22.29 2.27 -5.45
C LYS A 222 21.49 2.76 -4.24
N LEU A 223 20.26 3.17 -4.48
CA LEU A 223 19.33 3.70 -3.48
C LEU A 223 18.01 2.93 -3.51
N TYR A 224 17.20 3.11 -2.48
CA TYR A 224 15.83 2.58 -2.40
C TYR A 224 14.85 3.73 -2.21
N VAL A 225 13.71 3.67 -2.90
CA VAL A 225 12.82 4.81 -3.09
C VAL A 225 11.37 4.40 -2.83
N GLU A 226 10.65 5.21 -2.08
CA GLU A 226 9.21 5.08 -1.84
C GLU A 226 8.49 6.38 -2.14
N ALA A 227 7.23 6.29 -2.58
CA ALA A 227 6.37 7.45 -2.72
C ALA A 227 6.14 8.15 -1.36
N HIS A 228 6.11 9.48 -1.36
CA HIS A 228 5.88 10.28 -0.15
C HIS A 228 4.76 11.33 -0.33
N PRO A 229 3.51 10.89 -0.58
CA PRO A 229 2.42 11.79 -0.91
C PRO A 229 2.05 12.80 0.18
N LEU A 230 2.34 12.51 1.45
CA LEU A 230 2.15 13.48 2.55
C LEU A 230 3.02 14.74 2.38
N SER A 231 4.21 14.62 1.78
CA SER A 231 5.07 15.77 1.49
C SER A 231 4.66 16.59 0.28
N LYS A 232 3.79 16.05 -0.59
CA LYS A 232 3.39 16.60 -1.89
C LYS A 232 4.51 16.75 -2.94
N THR A 233 5.78 16.82 -2.54
CA THR A 233 6.88 17.25 -3.43
C THR A 233 8.15 16.41 -3.32
N SER A 234 8.17 15.35 -2.52
CA SER A 234 9.38 14.54 -2.30
C SER A 234 9.12 13.04 -2.40
N LEU A 235 10.20 12.27 -2.39
CA LEU A 235 10.23 10.82 -2.21
C LEU A 235 10.83 10.53 -0.82
N LYS A 236 10.55 9.34 -0.26
CA LYS A 236 11.40 8.81 0.81
C LYS A 236 12.52 8.02 0.15
N ILE A 237 13.75 8.29 0.55
CA ILE A 237 14.93 7.68 -0.07
C ILE A 237 15.84 7.10 1.01
N TYR A 238 16.38 5.93 0.73
CA TYR A 238 17.20 5.16 1.64
C TYR A 238 18.48 4.70 0.94
N ASP A 239 19.53 4.53 1.72
CA ASP A 239 20.79 3.92 1.26
C ASP A 239 20.71 2.39 1.19
N ALA A 240 21.84 1.74 0.92
CA ALA A 240 21.94 0.28 0.83
C ALA A 240 21.61 -0.45 2.15
N ASN A 241 21.71 0.24 3.28
CA ASN A 241 21.44 -0.29 4.62
C ASN A 241 20.01 0.03 5.08
N MET A 242 19.14 0.53 4.18
CA MET A 242 17.78 0.99 4.48
C MET A 242 17.72 2.14 5.49
N VAL A 243 18.80 2.92 5.61
CA VAL A 243 18.83 4.13 6.43
C VAL A 243 18.30 5.29 5.58
N ARG A 244 17.34 6.04 6.13
CA ARG A 244 16.74 7.19 5.44
C ARG A 244 17.78 8.28 5.23
N ILE A 245 17.90 8.75 4.00
CA ILE A 245 18.81 9.84 3.62
C ILE A 245 18.02 11.02 3.06
N ASN A 246 18.60 12.22 3.15
CA ASN A 246 18.13 13.40 2.46
C ASN A 246 18.99 13.61 1.21
N LEU A 247 18.39 13.56 0.01
CA LEU A 247 19.05 13.96 -1.21
C LEU A 247 18.78 15.43 -1.47
N SER A 248 19.78 16.25 -1.16
CA SER A 248 19.73 17.70 -1.35
C SER A 248 19.74 18.11 -2.82
N MET A 249 20.29 17.28 -3.73
CA MET A 249 20.39 17.59 -5.16
C MET A 249 19.38 16.80 -6.00
N LYS A 250 18.17 17.36 -6.05
CA LYS A 250 17.24 17.23 -7.17
C LYS A 250 17.94 17.76 -8.44
N ARG A 251 17.77 17.13 -9.62
CA ARG A 251 18.51 17.39 -10.88
C ARG A 251 18.99 18.85 -10.99
N PRO A 252 20.26 19.10 -11.36
CA PRO A 252 20.71 20.47 -11.60
C PRO A 252 19.75 21.12 -12.60
N LYS A 253 19.09 22.20 -12.18
CA LYS A 253 18.35 23.06 -13.12
C LYS A 253 19.40 23.61 -14.07
N ILE A 254 19.41 23.14 -15.31
CA ILE A 254 20.15 23.83 -16.36
C ILE A 254 19.43 25.18 -16.50
N LYS A 255 19.99 26.22 -15.90
CA LYS A 255 19.73 27.58 -16.36
C LYS A 255 20.52 27.70 -17.66
N GLU A 256 19.84 27.96 -18.76
CA GLU A 256 20.52 28.40 -19.98
C GLU A 256 21.36 29.63 -19.63
N GLY A 257 22.68 29.52 -19.85
CA GLY A 257 23.64 30.62 -19.73
C GLY A 257 23.94 31.10 -18.31
N GLN A 258 24.85 30.41 -17.61
CA GLN A 258 25.87 31.04 -16.75
C GLN A 258 26.89 30.00 -16.28
N GLU A 259 28.17 30.36 -16.37
CA GLU A 259 29.34 29.53 -16.07
C GLU A 259 29.38 29.02 -14.62
N LEU A 260 30.03 27.86 -14.48
CA LEU A 260 30.35 27.20 -13.22
C LEU A 260 31.27 28.09 -12.38
N VAL A 261 30.78 28.59 -11.25
CA VAL A 261 31.64 29.08 -10.16
C VAL A 261 31.77 27.96 -9.14
N PRO A 262 32.98 27.42 -8.88
CA PRO A 262 33.18 26.44 -7.82
C PRO A 262 33.27 27.17 -6.49
N ASP A 263 32.30 26.96 -5.60
CA ASP A 263 32.36 27.52 -4.26
C ASP A 263 33.07 26.53 -3.31
N GLN A 264 34.35 26.80 -3.07
CA GLN A 264 35.03 26.35 -1.86
C GLN A 264 34.80 27.42 -0.80
N GLN A 265 34.02 27.11 0.24
CA GLN A 265 34.54 27.11 1.60
C GLN A 265 33.60 26.49 2.63
N GLN A 266 34.29 25.84 3.57
CA GLN A 266 33.79 25.16 4.74
C GLN A 266 33.12 26.13 5.72
N ASN A 267 32.16 25.62 6.49
CA ASN A 267 32.16 25.86 7.92
C ASN A 267 31.71 24.61 8.68
N GLN A 268 32.67 24.03 9.40
CA GLN A 268 32.41 23.28 10.63
C GLN A 268 31.76 24.23 11.64
N VAL A 269 30.65 23.83 12.26
CA VAL A 269 30.38 24.16 13.67
C VAL A 269 29.68 22.96 14.33
N GLU A 270 30.39 22.43 15.32
CA GLU A 270 29.98 21.73 16.54
C GLU A 270 28.84 20.69 16.53
N ILE A 271 29.27 19.46 16.85
CA ILE A 271 28.48 18.46 17.56
C ILE A 271 27.98 19.07 18.87
N LYS A 272 26.69 19.39 18.94
CA LYS A 272 25.94 19.35 20.20
C LYS A 272 25.05 18.12 20.16
N ASP A 273 25.44 17.14 20.96
CA ASP A 273 24.61 16.00 21.36
C ASP A 273 23.26 16.51 21.87
N ASN A 274 22.25 16.46 21.01
CA ASN A 274 20.86 16.40 21.43
C ASN A 274 20.31 15.06 20.92
N LYS A 275 20.39 14.06 21.79
CA LYS A 275 19.56 12.85 21.72
C LYS A 275 18.09 13.28 21.76
N VAL A 276 17.50 13.55 20.60
CA VAL A 276 16.06 13.33 20.41
C VAL A 276 15.94 11.92 19.85
N LYS A 277 15.89 10.94 20.77
CA LYS A 277 15.22 9.68 20.47
C LYS A 277 13.79 10.07 20.12
N GLU A 278 13.40 9.98 18.86
CA GLU A 278 11.99 9.92 18.49
C GLU A 278 11.50 8.55 18.95
N SER A 279 11.17 8.48 20.24
CA SER A 279 10.71 7.30 20.93
C SER A 279 9.29 6.99 20.49
N LEU A 280 9.14 5.93 19.70
CA LEU A 280 7.93 5.10 19.74
C LEU A 280 7.91 4.40 21.10
N THR A 281 7.48 5.11 22.14
CA THR A 281 7.10 4.53 23.43
C THR A 281 5.61 4.76 23.63
N PRO A 282 4.82 3.72 23.90
CA PRO A 282 3.41 3.87 24.25
C PRO A 282 3.27 4.63 25.59
N PRO A 283 2.13 5.30 25.84
CA PRO A 283 1.94 6.09 27.05
C PRO A 283 1.93 5.21 28.31
N PRO A 284 2.23 5.78 29.50
CA PRO A 284 2.37 5.03 30.73
C PRO A 284 1.03 4.44 31.19
N LYS A 285 1.08 3.19 31.67
CA LYS A 285 0.02 2.59 32.47
C LYS A 285 -0.01 3.24 33.87
N GLU A 286 -1.08 3.96 34.19
CA GLU A 286 -1.56 4.20 35.56
C GLU A 286 -3.09 4.33 35.49
N LYS A 287 -3.92 3.84 36.40
CA LYS A 287 -3.75 3.21 37.71
C LYS A 287 -5.00 2.37 38.00
N THR A 288 -4.77 1.27 38.68
CA THR A 288 -5.74 0.36 39.29
C THR A 288 -6.83 1.11 40.07
N VAL A 289 -8.10 1.02 39.65
CA VAL A 289 -9.22 1.32 40.55
C VAL A 289 -9.49 0.08 41.39
N ARG A 290 -9.06 0.17 42.63
CA ARG A 290 -9.24 -0.80 43.70
C ARG A 290 -10.75 -0.98 43.98
N ALA A 291 -11.26 -2.19 43.78
CA ALA A 291 -12.60 -2.58 44.19
C ALA A 291 -12.74 -2.39 45.71
N LYS A 292 -13.69 -1.56 46.14
CA LYS A 292 -14.10 -1.47 47.55
C LYS A 292 -15.11 -2.59 47.82
N THR A 293 -14.65 -3.59 48.56
CA THR A 293 -15.48 -4.56 49.27
C THR A 293 -16.35 -3.81 50.29
N LYS A 294 -17.68 -3.79 50.11
CA LYS A 294 -18.61 -3.48 51.21
C LYS A 294 -19.10 -4.80 51.79
N ARG A 295 -18.63 -5.10 53.00
CA ARG A 295 -19.17 -6.12 53.89
C ARG A 295 -20.64 -5.79 54.20
N GLY A 296 -21.50 -6.79 54.09
CA GLY A 296 -22.85 -6.75 54.63
C GLY A 296 -22.83 -6.67 56.17
N LYS A 297 -23.80 -5.93 56.70
CA LYS A 297 -24.31 -6.09 58.07
C LYS A 297 -25.68 -6.75 57.96
N SER A 298 -25.86 -7.85 58.69
CA SER A 298 -27.17 -8.44 58.99
C SER A 298 -27.98 -7.52 59.91
N PRO A 299 -29.32 -7.61 59.88
CA PRO A 299 -30.19 -6.91 60.81
C PRO A 299 -30.35 -7.70 62.12
N ALA A 300 -30.44 -6.96 63.21
CA ALA A 300 -31.26 -7.25 64.38
C ALA A 300 -32.11 -6.01 64.64
#